data_AF-A0A6I2IRA2-F1
#
_entry.id   AF-A0A6I2IRA2-F1
#
_cell.length_a   1.000
_cell.length_b   1.000
_cell.length_c   1.000
_cell.angle_alpha   90.00
_cell.angle_beta   90.00
_cell.angle_gamma   90.00
#
_symmetry.space_group_name_H-M   'P 1'
#
loop_
_entity.id
_entity.type
_entity.pdbx_description
1 polymer ?
#
loop_
_entity_poly.entity_id
_entity_poly.type
_entity_poly.pdbx_seq_one_letter_code
_entity_poly.pdbx_strand_id
1 'polypeptide(L)'
;MVSTASRAACALAFLLSVGAAPAALAHAHLKHQYPAADAAVTAAPQALTLNFSEGIEPKFSGVSVTGDKQQIVKIGTVKRAENDDTQLIAPIEQALTPGTYTVDWHVVSVDGHKTKGSYHFSVK
;
A
#
# COMPACT_ATOMS: atom_id res chain seq x y z
N MET A 1 42.91 -30.78 -27.11
CA MET A 1 42.77 -30.50 -25.68
C MET A 1 41.89 -29.26 -25.51
N VAL A 2 40.61 -29.43 -25.22
CA VAL A 2 39.70 -28.29 -24.95
C VAL A 2 39.99 -27.83 -23.53
N SER A 3 40.39 -26.56 -23.41
CA SER A 3 40.85 -25.92 -22.17
C SER A 3 39.86 -26.09 -21.01
N THR A 4 40.23 -26.88 -20.01
CA THR A 4 39.52 -27.06 -18.73
C THR A 4 39.35 -25.74 -17.98
N ALA A 5 40.26 -24.78 -18.19
CA ALA A 5 40.18 -23.44 -17.60
C ALA A 5 38.96 -22.65 -18.12
N SER A 6 38.58 -22.82 -19.40
CA SER A 6 37.39 -22.18 -19.96
C SER A 6 36.10 -22.74 -19.36
N ARG A 7 36.07 -24.03 -19.02
CA ARG A 7 34.90 -24.68 -18.41
C ARG A 7 34.72 -24.27 -16.95
N ALA A 8 35.82 -24.14 -16.20
CA ALA A 8 35.80 -23.67 -14.82
C ALA A 8 35.35 -22.20 -14.72
N ALA A 9 35.83 -21.34 -15.62
CA ALA A 9 35.42 -19.93 -15.68
C ALA A 9 33.92 -19.78 -16.03
N CYS A 10 33.41 -20.57 -16.98
CA CYS A 10 31.97 -20.60 -17.31
C CYS A 10 31.12 -21.10 -16.13
N ALA A 11 31.57 -22.13 -15.42
CA ALA A 11 30.84 -22.67 -14.27
C ALA A 11 30.76 -21.65 -13.10
N LEU A 12 31.85 -20.91 -12.86
CA LEU A 12 31.89 -19.89 -11.81
C LEU A 12 31.00 -18.67 -12.17
N ALA A 13 31.00 -18.26 -13.43
CA ALA A 13 30.11 -17.19 -13.92
C ALA A 13 28.63 -17.59 -13.83
N PHE A 14 28.32 -18.86 -14.12
CA PHE A 14 26.96 -19.38 -13.96
C PHE A 14 26.54 -19.37 -12.48
N LEU A 15 27.39 -19.87 -11.57
CA LEU A 15 27.11 -19.88 -10.12
C LEU A 15 26.92 -18.47 -9.53
N LEU A 16 27.68 -17.47 -9.99
CA LEU A 16 27.51 -16.06 -9.60
C LEU A 16 26.20 -15.46 -10.11
N SER A 17 25.65 -15.96 -11.23
CA SER A 17 24.40 -15.45 -11.79
C SER A 17 23.13 -15.99 -11.10
N VAL A 18 23.19 -17.15 -10.44
CA VAL A 18 22.01 -17.76 -9.77
C VAL A 18 21.69 -17.08 -8.42
N GLY A 19 22.65 -16.37 -7.81
CA GLY A 19 22.48 -15.75 -6.49
C GLY A 19 21.79 -14.38 -6.48
N ALA A 20 21.54 -13.76 -7.64
CA ALA A 20 21.06 -12.38 -7.75
C ALA A 20 19.62 -12.28 -8.25
N ALA A 21 18.73 -13.21 -7.86
CA ALA A 21 17.31 -13.05 -8.12
C ALA A 21 16.77 -11.91 -7.22
N PRO A 22 16.21 -10.82 -7.77
CA PRO A 22 15.52 -9.83 -6.96
C PRO A 22 14.37 -10.50 -6.21
N ALA A 23 14.19 -10.16 -4.94
CA ALA A 23 13.02 -10.60 -4.19
C ALA A 23 11.77 -10.06 -4.89
N ALA A 24 10.98 -10.95 -5.50
CA ALA A 24 9.67 -10.57 -6.01
C ALA A 24 8.74 -10.32 -4.82
N LEU A 25 8.46 -9.05 -4.54
CA LEU A 25 7.44 -8.71 -3.56
C LEU A 25 6.07 -8.94 -4.20
N ALA A 26 5.40 -10.00 -3.77
CA ALA A 26 4.09 -10.38 -4.30
C ALA A 26 2.97 -9.58 -3.59
N HIS A 27 3.06 -9.45 -2.26
CA HIS A 27 1.96 -8.91 -1.45
C HIS A 27 2.04 -7.39 -1.25
N ALA A 28 0.95 -6.69 -1.55
CA ALA A 28 0.74 -5.27 -1.23
C ALA A 28 0.93 -4.97 0.28
N HIS A 29 2.00 -4.28 0.67
CA HIS A 29 2.18 -3.78 2.04
C HIS A 29 2.04 -2.26 2.11
N LEU A 30 1.34 -1.73 3.11
CA LEU A 30 1.22 -0.28 3.31
C LEU A 30 2.60 0.30 3.68
N LYS A 31 3.06 1.29 2.91
CA LYS A 31 4.36 1.95 3.07
C LYS A 31 4.20 3.34 3.66
N HIS A 32 3.26 4.11 3.12
CA HIS A 32 2.96 5.47 3.54
C HIS A 32 1.47 5.73 3.47
N GLN A 33 0.99 6.62 4.33
CA GLN A 33 -0.39 7.04 4.34
C GLN A 33 -0.51 8.50 4.78
N TYR A 34 -1.53 9.17 4.26
CA TYR A 34 -1.97 10.47 4.75
C TYR A 34 -3.46 10.44 5.09
N PRO A 35 -3.85 10.91 6.30
CA PRO A 35 -2.99 11.26 7.43
C PRO A 35 -2.10 10.09 7.89
N ALA A 36 -0.92 10.42 8.43
CA ALA A 36 -0.02 9.40 8.97
C ALA A 36 -0.64 8.73 10.21
N ALA A 37 -0.22 7.48 10.49
CA ALA A 37 -0.62 6.81 11.72
C ALA A 37 -0.28 7.66 12.96
N ASP A 38 -1.25 7.75 13.87
CA ASP A 38 -1.21 8.51 15.12
C ASP A 38 -0.99 10.02 14.95
N ALA A 39 -1.11 10.54 13.72
CA ALA A 39 -1.00 11.96 13.46
C ALA A 39 -2.24 12.72 13.95
N ALA A 40 -2.01 13.91 14.50
CA ALA A 40 -3.07 14.84 14.86
C ALA A 40 -3.07 16.03 13.88
N VAL A 41 -3.97 16.00 12.90
CA VAL A 41 -4.08 17.02 11.85
C VAL A 41 -4.98 18.18 12.29
N THR A 42 -4.61 19.41 11.92
CA THR A 42 -5.42 20.61 12.22
C THR A 42 -6.47 20.89 11.14
N ALA A 43 -6.24 20.40 9.92
CA ALA A 43 -7.19 20.50 8.83
C ALA A 43 -7.73 19.10 8.51
N ALA A 44 -9.05 18.96 8.52
CA ALA A 44 -9.69 17.71 8.10
C ALA A 44 -9.31 17.38 6.65
N PRO A 45 -8.79 16.17 6.37
CA PRO A 45 -8.47 15.76 5.01
C PRO A 45 -9.74 15.59 4.17
N GLN A 46 -9.67 15.91 2.88
CA GLN A 46 -10.74 15.63 1.92
C GLN A 46 -10.67 14.21 1.34
N ALA A 47 -9.53 13.53 1.51
CA ALA A 47 -9.31 12.16 1.10
C ALA A 47 -8.23 11.52 1.97
N LEU A 48 -8.31 10.21 2.13
CA LEU A 48 -7.19 9.41 2.59
C LEU A 48 -6.35 8.99 1.38
N THR A 49 -5.02 8.98 1.54
CA THR A 49 -4.12 8.40 0.54
C THR A 49 -3.29 7.31 1.20
N LEU A 50 -3.21 6.15 0.56
CA LEU A 50 -2.48 4.99 1.05
C LEU A 50 -1.58 4.50 -0.08
N ASN A 51 -0.27 4.52 0.14
CA ASN A 51 0.75 4.05 -0.80
C ASN A 51 1.25 2.67 -0.37
N PHE A 52 1.21 1.72 -1.29
CA PHE A 52 1.64 0.34 -1.07
C PHE A 52 3.00 0.08 -1.74
N SER A 53 3.63 -1.06 -1.44
CA SER A 53 4.87 -1.46 -2.13
C SER A 53 4.65 -2.02 -3.54
N GLU A 54 3.40 -2.31 -3.89
CA GLU A 54 3.00 -3.00 -5.11
C GLU A 54 1.78 -2.31 -5.72
N GLY A 55 1.62 -2.45 -7.03
CA GLY A 55 0.44 -1.96 -7.74
C GLY A 55 -0.84 -2.59 -7.21
N ILE A 56 -1.93 -1.83 -7.20
CA ILE A 56 -3.22 -2.25 -6.64
C ILE A 56 -4.34 -2.30 -7.67
N GLU A 57 -5.31 -3.17 -7.40
CA GLU A 57 -6.57 -3.31 -8.13
C GLU A 57 -7.72 -2.61 -7.37
N PRO A 58 -8.08 -1.36 -7.70
CA PRO A 58 -9.01 -0.57 -6.89
C PRO A 58 -10.42 -1.15 -6.86
N LYS A 59 -10.85 -1.89 -7.89
CA LYS A 59 -12.18 -2.53 -7.96
C LYS A 59 -12.40 -3.61 -6.88
N PHE A 60 -11.31 -4.18 -6.35
CA PHE A 60 -11.35 -5.23 -5.33
C PHE A 60 -10.74 -4.77 -3.99
N SER A 61 -10.51 -3.47 -3.87
CA SER A 61 -9.89 -2.82 -2.72
C SER A 61 -10.89 -1.88 -2.04
N GLY A 62 -10.65 -1.51 -0.78
CA GLY A 62 -11.57 -0.64 -0.06
C GLY A 62 -11.01 -0.07 1.24
N VAL A 63 -11.64 1.01 1.68
CA VAL A 63 -11.33 1.72 2.92
C VAL A 63 -12.63 2.01 3.66
N SER A 64 -12.66 1.74 4.96
CA SER A 64 -13.73 2.15 5.86
C SER A 64 -13.16 3.01 6.98
N VAL A 65 -13.87 4.08 7.32
CA VAL A 65 -13.45 5.01 8.36
C VAL A 65 -14.54 5.09 9.41
N THR A 66 -14.12 4.98 10.67
CA THR A 66 -14.99 5.06 11.84
C THR A 66 -14.43 6.10 12.79
N GLY A 67 -15.24 7.09 13.15
CA GLY A 67 -14.90 8.09 14.16
C GLY A 67 -15.20 7.63 15.59
N ASP A 68 -14.97 8.52 16.55
CA ASP A 68 -15.33 8.33 17.96
C ASP A 68 -16.77 7.87 18.12
N LYS A 69 -17.04 7.02 19.13
CA LYS A 69 -18.38 6.44 19.38
C LYS A 69 -18.95 5.63 18.19
N GLN A 70 -18.06 4.99 17.42
CA GLN A 70 -18.40 4.12 16.30
C GLN A 70 -19.21 4.82 15.18
N GLN A 71 -19.02 6.14 15.03
CA GLN A 71 -19.68 6.89 13.96
C GLN A 71 -19.09 6.52 12.61
N ILE A 72 -19.91 6.01 11.69
CA ILE A 72 -19.46 5.67 10.35
C ILE A 72 -19.22 6.96 9.56
N VAL A 73 -18.04 7.09 8.96
CA VAL A 73 -17.71 8.17 8.02
C VAL A 73 -17.98 7.69 6.61
N LYS A 74 -18.74 8.49 5.84
CA LYS A 74 -19.02 8.20 4.44
C LYS A 74 -17.77 8.38 3.58
N ILE A 75 -17.33 7.29 2.95
CA ILE A 75 -16.21 7.24 2.01
C ILE A 75 -16.74 7.02 0.61
N GLY A 76 -16.21 7.77 -0.35
CA GLY A 76 -16.56 7.65 -1.75
C GLY A 76 -15.89 6.45 -2.42
N THR A 77 -16.15 6.28 -3.71
CA THR A 77 -15.50 5.21 -4.48
C THR A 77 -13.98 5.38 -4.45
N VAL A 78 -13.29 4.37 -3.92
CA VAL A 78 -11.82 4.35 -3.93
C VAL A 78 -11.31 4.25 -5.35
N LYS A 79 -10.18 4.93 -5.61
CA LYS A 79 -9.53 4.92 -6.92
C LYS A 79 -8.04 4.79 -6.75
N ARG A 80 -7.39 4.26 -7.78
CA ARG A 80 -5.94 4.34 -7.92
C ARG A 80 -5.57 5.74 -8.41
N ALA A 81 -4.43 6.27 -7.99
CA ALA A 81 -3.91 7.48 -8.60
C ALA A 81 -3.60 7.26 -10.10
N GLU A 82 -3.67 8.33 -10.88
CA GLU A 82 -3.49 8.25 -12.34
C GLU A 82 -2.04 7.95 -12.72
N ASN A 83 -1.10 8.56 -11.99
CA ASN A 83 0.35 8.50 -12.27
C ASN A 83 1.13 7.67 -11.22
N ASP A 84 0.44 6.98 -10.32
CA ASP A 84 1.04 6.10 -9.30
C ASP A 84 0.11 4.90 -9.09
N ASP A 85 0.55 3.73 -9.57
CA ASP A 85 -0.25 2.51 -9.52
C ASP A 85 -0.28 1.86 -8.13
N THR A 86 0.59 2.30 -7.22
CA THR A 86 0.68 1.85 -5.84
C THR A 86 -0.15 2.69 -4.88
N GLN A 87 -0.72 3.81 -5.33
CA GLN A 87 -1.47 4.73 -4.48
C GLN A 87 -2.99 4.53 -4.61
N LEU A 88 -3.63 4.21 -3.49
CA LEU A 88 -5.07 4.27 -3.31
C LEU A 88 -5.48 5.64 -2.77
N ILE A 89 -6.50 6.23 -3.38
CA ILE A 89 -7.16 7.46 -2.94
C ILE A 89 -8.58 7.10 -2.52
N ALA A 90 -8.94 7.40 -1.28
CA ALA A 90 -10.27 7.20 -0.71
C ALA A 90 -10.90 8.56 -0.37
N PRO A 91 -11.81 9.09 -1.21
CA PRO A 91 -12.47 10.37 -0.95
C PRO A 91 -13.31 10.31 0.32
N ILE A 92 -13.28 11.37 1.13
CA ILE A 92 -14.13 11.52 2.31
C ILE A 92 -15.31 12.40 1.90
N GLU A 93 -16.52 11.87 1.96
CA GLU A 93 -17.73 12.52 1.43
C GLU A 93 -18.48 13.36 2.48
N GLN A 94 -17.92 13.51 3.67
CA GLN A 94 -18.49 14.31 4.75
C GLN A 94 -17.41 15.09 5.47
N ALA A 95 -17.78 16.21 6.10
CA ALA A 95 -16.86 16.94 6.96
C ALA A 95 -16.52 16.10 8.19
N LEU A 96 -15.23 16.05 8.55
CA LEU A 96 -14.77 15.44 9.79
C LEU A 96 -14.82 16.47 10.91
N THR A 97 -15.46 16.12 12.02
CA THR A 97 -15.39 16.90 13.26
C THR A 97 -14.09 16.58 14.01
N PRO A 98 -13.67 17.43 14.96
CA PRO A 98 -12.60 17.06 15.89
C PRO A 98 -12.88 15.72 16.57
N GLY A 99 -11.86 14.88 16.68
CA GLY A 99 -11.99 13.52 17.22
C GLY A 99 -10.97 12.55 16.64
N THR A 100 -11.01 11.31 17.12
CA THR A 100 -10.17 10.21 16.61
C THR A 100 -10.92 9.40 15.58
N TYR A 101 -10.18 8.96 14.55
CA TYR A 101 -10.69 8.19 13.43
C TYR A 101 -9.84 6.95 13.23
N THR A 102 -10.49 5.80 13.18
CA THR A 102 -9.90 4.52 12.77
C THR A 102 -10.13 4.32 11.28
N VAL A 103 -9.07 3.94 10.58
CA VAL A 103 -9.06 3.62 9.16
C VAL A 103 -8.73 2.15 9.01
N ASP A 104 -9.72 1.37 8.58
CA ASP A 104 -9.52 -0.01 8.16
C ASP A 104 -9.43 -0.07 6.64
N TRP A 105 -8.46 -0.80 6.13
CA TRP A 105 -8.25 -0.95 4.70
C TRP A 105 -8.02 -2.41 4.31
N HIS A 106 -8.37 -2.71 3.07
CA HIS A 106 -7.90 -3.91 2.38
C HIS A 106 -7.57 -3.56 0.94
N VAL A 107 -6.54 -4.18 0.40
CA VAL A 107 -6.17 -4.04 -1.01
C VAL A 107 -5.93 -5.39 -1.64
N VAL A 108 -6.24 -5.50 -2.92
CA VAL A 108 -5.81 -6.60 -3.77
C VAL A 108 -4.71 -6.05 -4.65
N SER A 109 -3.53 -6.69 -4.61
CA SER A 109 -2.42 -6.29 -5.47
C SER A 109 -2.62 -6.82 -6.90
N VAL A 110 -1.84 -6.33 -7.86
CA VAL A 110 -1.80 -6.84 -9.24
C VAL A 110 -1.40 -8.33 -9.34
N ASP A 111 -0.83 -8.90 -8.28
CA ASP A 111 -0.55 -10.34 -8.16
C ASP A 111 -1.79 -11.17 -7.76
N GLY A 112 -2.90 -10.53 -7.42
CA GLY A 112 -4.17 -11.15 -7.03
C GLY A 112 -4.34 -11.45 -5.54
N HIS A 113 -3.34 -11.21 -4.70
CA HIS A 113 -3.45 -11.45 -3.25
C HIS A 113 -4.04 -10.26 -2.51
N LYS A 114 -4.89 -10.58 -1.52
CA LYS A 114 -5.49 -9.60 -0.62
C LYS A 114 -4.66 -9.41 0.63
N THR A 115 -4.36 -8.17 0.97
CA THR A 115 -3.83 -7.77 2.28
C THR A 115 -4.78 -6.78 2.95
N LYS A 116 -4.63 -6.61 4.27
CA LYS A 116 -5.46 -5.71 5.08
C LYS A 116 -4.66 -5.13 6.24
N GLY A 117 -5.13 -4.03 6.78
CA GLY A 117 -4.57 -3.42 7.97
C GLY A 117 -5.49 -2.35 8.55
N SER A 118 -5.02 -1.74 9.63
CA SER A 118 -5.74 -0.69 10.35
C SER A 118 -4.75 0.33 10.90
N TYR A 119 -5.15 1.59 10.96
CA TYR A 119 -4.43 2.65 11.66
C TYR A 119 -5.41 3.73 12.14
N HIS A 120 -4.93 4.65 12.97
CA HIS A 120 -5.73 5.75 13.50
C HIS A 120 -5.07 7.10 13.21
N PHE A 121 -5.87 8.16 13.14
CA PHE A 121 -5.44 9.56 13.17
C PHE A 121 -6.47 10.40 13.91
N SER A 122 -6.12 11.63 14.28
CA SER A 122 -7.05 12.56 14.93
C SER A 122 -7.16 13.89 14.18
N VAL A 123 -8.34 14.48 14.19
CA VAL A 123 -8.59 15.87 13.76
C VAL A 123 -8.74 16.74 15.00
N LYS A 124 -8.08 17.90 15.01
CA LYS A 124 -8.16 18.89 16.10
C LYS A 124 -9.27 19.91 15.91
#